data_AF-M0BA33-F1
#
_entry.id   AF-M0BA33-F1
#
_cell.length_a   1.000
_cell.length_b   1.000
_cell.length_c   1.000
_cell.angle_alpha   90.00
_cell.angle_beta   90.00
_cell.angle_gamma   90.00
#
_symmetry.space_group_name_H-M   'P 1'
#
loop_
_entity.id
_entity.type
_entity.pdbx_description
1 polymer ?
#
loop_
_entity_poly.entity_id
_entity_poly.type
_entity_poly.pdbx_seq_one_letter_code
_entity_poly.pdbx_strand_id
1 'polypeptide(L)'
;MKSVERTRDGTGDATPARECYRCDRDVAPSQLFRVDVEPPDALAREYRPSMRYCCPDCAAAMNLSEFSDWMKSRPRRGVGSGGE
;
A
#
# COMPACT_ATOMS: atom_id res chain seq x y z
N MET A 1 17.11 -35.63 -4.72
CA MET A 1 16.44 -34.63 -5.58
C MET A 1 17.16 -33.29 -5.45
N LYS A 2 17.24 -32.53 -6.55
CA LYS A 2 18.12 -31.38 -6.74
C LYS A 2 17.68 -30.15 -5.94
N SER A 3 18.68 -29.42 -5.43
CA SER A 3 18.57 -28.11 -4.79
C SER A 3 17.87 -27.09 -5.68
N VAL A 4 16.94 -26.33 -5.11
CA VAL A 4 16.35 -25.17 -5.77
C VAL A 4 16.98 -23.93 -5.13
N GLU A 5 18.05 -23.44 -5.76
CA GLU A 5 18.52 -22.08 -5.55
C GLU A 5 17.43 -21.11 -6.03
N ARG A 6 16.88 -20.35 -5.08
CA ARG A 6 15.86 -19.34 -5.36
C ARG A 6 16.56 -18.03 -5.68
N THR A 7 16.88 -17.83 -6.95
CA THR A 7 17.40 -16.56 -7.48
C THR A 7 16.37 -15.46 -7.21
N ARG A 8 16.67 -14.57 -6.26
CA ARG A 8 15.95 -13.30 -6.11
C ARG A 8 16.59 -12.30 -7.06
N ASP A 9 16.18 -12.38 -8.31
CA ASP A 9 16.51 -11.37 -9.31
C ASP A 9 15.70 -10.10 -9.01
N GLY A 10 16.40 -9.04 -8.66
CA GLY A 10 15.84 -7.71 -8.53
C GLY A 10 15.48 -7.18 -9.90
N THR A 11 14.19 -7.15 -10.23
CA THR A 11 13.66 -6.32 -11.30
C THR A 11 12.41 -5.64 -10.77
N GLY A 12 12.57 -4.35 -10.44
CA GLY A 12 11.54 -3.47 -9.95
C GLY A 12 10.57 -3.07 -11.06
N ASP A 13 9.66 -3.96 -11.40
CA ASP A 13 8.33 -3.58 -11.88
C ASP A 13 7.32 -4.14 -10.86
N ALA A 14 7.21 -3.44 -9.73
CA ALA A 14 6.16 -3.71 -8.78
C ALA A 14 4.86 -3.26 -9.44
N THR A 15 4.18 -4.18 -10.14
CA THR A 15 2.75 -4.05 -10.40
C THR A 15 2.14 -3.53 -9.11
N PRO A 16 1.46 -2.36 -9.10
CA PRO A 16 1.05 -1.70 -7.86
C PRO A 16 0.31 -2.74 -7.04
N ALA A 17 0.95 -3.17 -5.94
CA ALA A 17 0.62 -4.41 -5.28
C ALA A 17 -0.87 -4.36 -4.97
N ARG A 18 -1.68 -5.17 -5.67
CA ARG A 18 -3.13 -5.21 -5.48
C ARG A 18 -3.49 -5.75 -4.09
N GLU A 19 -2.50 -6.22 -3.36
CA GLU A 19 -2.63 -6.88 -2.08
C GLU A 19 -2.19 -5.93 -0.95
N CYS A 20 -3.00 -5.88 0.10
CA CYS A 20 -2.61 -5.22 1.33
C CYS A 20 -1.43 -5.97 1.97
N TYR A 21 -0.32 -5.30 2.24
CA TYR A 21 0.87 -5.94 2.80
C TYR A 21 0.64 -6.60 4.19
N ARG A 22 -0.40 -6.16 4.90
CA ARG A 22 -0.66 -6.50 6.31
C ARG A 22 -1.59 -7.71 6.46
N CYS A 23 -2.55 -7.85 5.56
CA CYS A 23 -3.59 -8.88 5.63
C CYS A 23 -3.73 -9.71 4.36
N ASP A 24 -2.85 -9.47 3.37
CA ASP A 24 -2.75 -10.17 2.08
C ASP A 24 -4.07 -10.18 1.27
N ARG A 25 -5.00 -9.29 1.60
CA ARG A 25 -6.29 -9.17 0.91
C ARG A 25 -6.09 -8.44 -0.42
N ASP A 26 -6.63 -9.00 -1.50
CA ASP A 26 -6.78 -8.29 -2.79
C ASP A 26 -7.77 -7.12 -2.60
N VAL A 27 -7.29 -5.91 -2.86
CA VAL A 27 -8.02 -4.67 -2.73
C VAL A 27 -7.79 -3.86 -4.00
N ALA A 28 -8.83 -3.18 -4.46
CA ALA A 28 -8.71 -2.33 -5.62
C ALA A 28 -7.56 -1.31 -5.42
N PRO A 29 -6.66 -1.11 -6.40
CA PRO A 29 -5.53 -0.18 -6.26
C PRO A 29 -5.92 1.24 -5.83
N SER A 30 -7.13 1.69 -6.21
CA SER A 30 -7.69 2.99 -5.84
C SER A 30 -8.10 3.11 -4.36
N GLN A 31 -8.16 1.99 -3.63
CA GLN A 31 -8.50 1.90 -2.21
C GLN A 31 -7.29 1.55 -1.33
N LEU A 32 -6.12 1.36 -1.93
CA LEU A 32 -4.89 1.11 -1.20
C LEU A 32 -4.20 2.43 -0.84
N PHE A 33 -3.85 2.55 0.43
CA PHE A 33 -3.01 3.63 0.94
C PHE A 33 -1.54 3.28 0.72
N ARG A 34 -0.79 4.20 0.11
CA ARG A 34 0.66 4.12 0.05
C ARG A 34 1.24 4.62 1.37
N VAL A 35 2.07 3.80 2.01
CA VAL A 35 2.76 4.12 3.25
C VAL A 35 4.26 4.10 2.97
N ASP A 36 4.86 5.29 3.01
CA ASP A 36 6.30 5.49 2.92
C ASP A 36 6.87 5.64 4.33
N VAL A 37 7.91 4.86 4.66
CA VAL A 37 8.58 4.88 5.97
C VAL A 37 10.05 5.19 5.74
N GLU A 38 10.47 6.34 6.24
CA GLU A 38 11.87 6.75 6.25
C GLU A 38 12.45 6.59 7.65
N PRO A 39 13.58 5.87 7.80
CA PRO A 39 14.25 5.77 9.08
C PRO A 39 14.87 7.12 9.47
N PRO A 40 14.89 7.47 10.76
CA PRO A 40 15.66 8.62 11.23
C PRO A 40 17.16 8.40 10.97
N ASP A 41 17.91 9.49 10.84
CA ASP A 41 19.32 9.46 10.43
C ASP A 41 20.19 8.55 11.33
N ALA A 42 19.93 8.58 12.64
CA ALA A 42 20.59 7.72 13.63
C ALA A 42 20.44 6.21 13.33
N LEU A 43 19.37 5.82 12.63
CA LEU A 43 19.05 4.44 12.28
C LEU A 43 19.26 4.14 10.78
N ALA A 44 19.72 5.11 9.98
CA ALA A 44 19.86 4.96 8.53
C ALA A 44 20.93 3.93 8.11
N ARG A 45 21.85 3.59 9.01
CA ARG A 45 22.84 2.51 8.78
C ARG A 45 22.25 1.11 8.96
N GLU A 46 21.22 0.98 9.79
CA GLU A 46 20.61 -0.30 10.18
C GLU A 46 19.32 -0.58 9.39
N TYR A 47 18.57 0.47 9.07
CA TYR A 47 17.29 0.39 8.39
C TYR A 47 17.32 1.12 7.06
N ARG A 48 16.61 0.57 6.08
CA ARG A 48 16.43 1.19 4.76
C ARG A 48 15.04 1.81 4.67
N PRO A 49 14.87 2.91 3.92
CA PRO A 49 13.55 3.40 3.53
C PRO A 49 12.72 2.27 2.91
N SER A 50 11.43 2.26 3.18
CA SER A 50 10.53 1.25 2.63
C SER A 50 9.17 1.82 2.27
N MET A 51 8.57 1.24 1.23
CA MET A 51 7.25 1.61 0.74
C MET A 51 6.35 0.37 0.77
N ARG A 52 5.13 0.52 1.29
CA ARG A 52 4.12 -0.55 1.40
C ARG A 52 2.73 -0.04 1.05
N TYR A 53 1.83 -0.96 0.67
CA TYR A 53 0.42 -0.65 0.41
C TYR A 53 -0.48 -1.28 1.47
N CYS A 54 -1.40 -0.49 2.02
CA CYS A 54 -2.33 -0.92 3.06
C CYS A 54 -3.79 -0.70 2.67
N CYS A 55 -4.65 -1.65 3.03
CA CYS A 55 -6.10 -1.43 2.95
C CYS A 55 -6.56 -0.43 4.02
N PRO A 56 -7.75 0.17 3.87
CA PRO A 56 -8.28 1.17 4.80
C PRO A 56 -8.34 0.66 6.25
N ASP A 57 -8.80 -0.57 6.48
CA ASP A 57 -8.88 -1.17 7.81
C ASP A 57 -7.50 -1.33 8.47
N CYS A 58 -6.49 -1.77 7.70
CA CYS A 58 -5.14 -1.96 8.22
C CYS A 58 -4.43 -0.63 8.46
N ALA A 59 -4.69 0.38 7.64
CA ALA A 59 -4.23 1.74 7.90
C ALA A 59 -4.86 2.29 9.19
N ALA A 60 -6.16 2.08 9.39
CA ALA A 60 -6.86 2.47 10.61
C ALA A 60 -6.29 1.81 11.86
N ALA A 61 -6.03 0.50 11.80
CA ALA A 61 -5.42 -0.24 12.90
C ALA A 61 -3.99 0.22 13.25
N MET A 62 -3.30 0.89 12.32
CA MET A 62 -1.99 1.52 12.57
C MET A 62 -2.10 2.97 13.07
N ASN A 63 -3.32 3.45 13.38
CA ASN A 63 -3.62 4.86 13.67
C ASN A 63 -3.25 5.81 12.53
N LEU A 64 -3.10 5.31 11.29
CA LEU A 64 -2.87 6.16 10.12
C LEU A 64 -4.19 6.74 9.57
N SER A 65 -5.32 6.42 10.20
CA SER A 65 -6.65 6.93 9.81
C SER A 65 -6.90 8.40 10.13
N GLU A 66 -6.04 9.08 10.88
CA GLU A 66 -6.13 10.55 11.01
C GLU A 66 -6.01 11.25 9.63
N PHE A 67 -5.40 10.58 8.64
CA PHE A 67 -5.34 11.02 7.24
C PHE A 67 -6.61 10.67 6.42
N SER A 68 -7.54 9.89 6.96
CA SER A 68 -8.77 9.46 6.25
C SER A 68 -9.86 10.54 6.20
N ASP A 69 -9.82 11.53 7.11
CA ASP A 69 -10.88 12.56 7.15
C ASP A 69 -10.82 13.49 5.93
N TRP A 70 -9.63 13.71 5.34
CA TRP A 70 -9.49 14.47 4.09
C TRP A 70 -10.16 13.79 2.88
N MET A 71 -10.27 12.46 2.85
CA MET A 71 -10.96 11.75 1.76
C MET A 71 -12.49 11.81 1.85
N LYS A 72 -13.06 12.05 3.04
CA LYS A 72 -14.51 12.31 3.18
C LYS A 72 -14.91 13.68 2.63
N SER A 73 -13.96 14.62 2.55
CA SER A 73 -14.18 15.99 2.07
C SER A 73 -14.16 16.11 0.54
N ARG A 74 -13.84 15.05 -0.20
CA ARG A 74 -13.97 15.07 -1.66
C ARG A 74 -15.43 14.83 -2.03
N PRO A 75 -16.11 15.79 -2.69
CA PRO A 75 -17.43 15.51 -3.24
C PRO A 75 -17.27 14.34 -4.22
N ARG A 76 -18.03 13.26 -3.99
CA ARG A 76 -18.20 12.20 -4.97
C ARG A 76 -18.75 12.86 -6.22
N ARG A 77 -17.89 13.19 -7.19
CA ARG A 77 -18.34 13.61 -8.52
C ARG A 77 -19.06 12.40 -9.08
N GLY A 78 -20.39 12.49 -9.10
CA GLY A 78 -21.29 11.38 -9.35
C GLY A 78 -20.90 10.63 -10.62
N VAL A 79 -20.78 9.32 -10.49
CA VAL A 79 -20.95 8.41 -11.61
C VAL A 79 -22.40 8.57 -12.06
N GLY A 80 -22.60 9.28 -13.16
CA GLY A 80 -23.86 9.26 -13.88
C GLY A 80 -23.99 7.88 -14.52
N SER A 81 -24.81 7.03 -13.94
CA SER A 81 -25.35 5.84 -14.58
C SER A 81 -26.81 6.12 -14.94
N GLY A 82 -27.16 5.87 -16.21
CA GLY A 82 -28.50 6.05 -16.81
C GLY A 82 -28.39 6.90 -18.07
N GLY A 83 -28.55 6.41 -19.31
CA GLY A 83 -29.25 5.21 -19.76
C GLY A 83 -30.67 5.59 -20.16
N GLU A 84 -30.83 6.05 -21.40
CA GLU A 84 -31.91 5.78 -22.39
C GLU A 84 -31.62 6.57 -23.68
#